data_AF-A0A4U2DSK1-F1
#
_entry.id   AF-A0A4U2DSK1-F1
#
_cell.length_a   1.000
_cell.length_b   1.000
_cell.length_c   1.000
_cell.angle_alpha   90.00
_cell.angle_beta   90.00
_cell.angle_gamma   90.00
#
_symmetry.space_group_name_H-M   'P 1'
#
loop_
_entity.id
_entity.type
_entity.pdbx_description
1 polymer ?
#
loop_
_entity_poly.entity_id
_entity_poly.type
_entity_poly.pdbx_seq_one_letter_code
_entity_poly.pdbx_strand_id
1 'polypeptide(L)'
;MCCLLVFISPSTLAASAACKSRFINPITDICWDCLFPMTIGSATVMPSKYPDTPNPTLPISYCLKPPPIFLQIGINIGYWEPYALTDITRVPYCMVNMGVQMSGANTQRIGGRVTARDNDSSDGGFYHAHWYKYPIIYWLQLMQSTAC
;
A
#
# COMPACT_ATOMS: atom_id res chain seq x y z
N MET A 1 -30.92 -35.32 -44.65
CA MET A 1 -31.23 -34.56 -43.42
C MET A 1 -29.92 -33.93 -42.95
N CYS A 2 -29.87 -32.61 -42.87
CA CYS A 2 -28.65 -31.77 -42.86
C CYS A 2 -27.77 -31.99 -41.61
N CYS A 3 -26.48 -32.22 -41.80
CA CYS A 3 -25.50 -32.33 -40.73
C CYS A 3 -25.03 -30.90 -40.37
N LEU A 4 -25.52 -30.33 -39.27
CA LEU A 4 -25.10 -29.02 -38.79
C LEU A 4 -23.70 -29.10 -38.16
N LEU A 5 -22.70 -28.58 -38.86
CA LEU A 5 -21.36 -28.31 -38.32
C LEU A 5 -21.41 -27.05 -37.45
N VAL A 6 -21.29 -27.22 -36.13
CA VAL A 6 -21.13 -26.12 -35.18
C VAL A 6 -19.70 -25.59 -35.28
N PHE A 7 -19.52 -24.43 -35.91
CA PHE A 7 -18.26 -23.70 -35.89
C PHE A 7 -18.05 -23.09 -34.49
N ILE A 8 -17.16 -23.70 -33.71
CA ILE A 8 -16.66 -23.13 -32.46
C ILE A 8 -15.55 -22.15 -32.83
N SER A 9 -15.87 -20.87 -32.93
CA SER A 9 -14.87 -19.82 -33.10
C SER A 9 -13.99 -19.74 -31.84
N PRO A 10 -12.65 -19.81 -31.94
CA PRO A 10 -11.78 -19.56 -30.80
C PRO A 10 -11.92 -18.10 -30.38
N SER A 11 -12.31 -17.87 -29.13
CA SER A 11 -12.32 -16.54 -28.53
C SER A 11 -10.87 -16.06 -28.43
N THR A 12 -10.45 -15.14 -29.30
CA THR A 12 -9.16 -14.47 -29.16
C THR A 12 -9.18 -13.66 -27.88
N LEU A 13 -8.44 -14.12 -26.86
CA LEU A 13 -8.18 -13.34 -25.66
C LEU A 13 -7.39 -12.10 -26.10
N ALA A 14 -8.03 -10.94 -26.14
CA ALA A 14 -7.36 -9.68 -26.41
C ALA A 14 -6.27 -9.49 -25.34
N ALA A 15 -5.01 -9.41 -25.77
CA ALA A 15 -3.88 -9.13 -24.89
C ALA A 15 -4.02 -7.70 -24.36
N SER A 16 -4.72 -7.54 -23.23
CA SER A 16 -4.68 -6.29 -22.46
C SER A 16 -3.24 -6.05 -22.01
N ALA A 17 -2.80 -4.79 -21.92
CA ALA A 17 -1.49 -4.44 -21.40
C ALA A 17 -1.16 -5.29 -20.16
N ALA A 18 -0.05 -6.03 -20.19
CA ALA A 18 0.23 -7.06 -19.19
C ALA A 18 0.25 -6.44 -17.79
N CYS A 19 -0.75 -6.76 -16.97
CA CYS A 19 -0.77 -6.44 -15.55
C CYS A 19 0.30 -7.29 -14.87
N LYS A 20 1.50 -6.73 -14.68
CA LYS A 20 2.56 -7.38 -13.93
C LYS A 20 2.35 -7.11 -12.45
N SER A 21 1.58 -7.98 -11.80
CA SER A 21 1.31 -7.91 -10.37
C SER A 21 2.19 -8.90 -9.60
N ARG A 22 2.61 -8.50 -8.40
CA ARG A 22 3.28 -9.38 -7.42
C ARG A 22 2.79 -8.98 -6.04
N PHE A 23 2.42 -9.96 -5.23
CA PHE A 23 2.15 -9.67 -3.83
C PHE A 23 3.44 -9.18 -3.16
N ILE A 24 3.36 -8.06 -2.44
CA ILE A 24 4.51 -7.52 -1.72
C ILE A 24 5.00 -8.51 -0.69
N ASN A 25 6.31 -8.74 -0.69
CA ASN A 25 6.96 -9.49 0.36
C ASN A 25 7.17 -8.53 1.55
N PRO A 26 6.52 -8.76 2.69
CA PRO A 26 6.62 -7.85 3.83
C PRO A 26 8.04 -7.76 4.39
N ILE A 27 8.90 -8.75 4.14
CA ILE A 27 10.27 -8.77 4.65
C ILE A 27 11.20 -7.92 3.77
N THR A 28 11.11 -8.03 2.44
CA THR A 28 12.11 -7.43 1.53
C THR A 28 11.65 -6.16 0.85
N ASP A 29 10.35 -5.97 0.64
CA ASP A 29 9.82 -4.87 -0.16
C ASP A 29 9.41 -3.66 0.69
N ILE A 30 9.51 -3.78 2.03
CA ILE A 30 9.23 -2.73 2.98
C ILE A 30 10.56 -2.08 3.40
N CYS A 31 10.58 -0.75 3.39
CA CYS A 31 11.70 -0.01 3.93
C CYS A 31 11.67 -0.05 5.47
N TRP A 32 12.37 -1.02 6.07
CA TRP A 32 12.49 -1.12 7.53
C TRP A 32 13.29 0.02 8.16
N ASP A 33 14.24 0.60 7.41
CA ASP A 33 15.00 1.79 7.80
C ASP A 33 14.10 3.04 7.93
N CYS A 34 12.98 3.05 7.20
CA CYS A 34 12.05 4.17 7.18
C CYS A 34 11.13 4.21 8.42
N LEU A 35 11.17 3.19 9.29
CA LEU A 35 10.46 3.25 10.58
C LEU A 35 11.17 4.15 11.60
N PHE A 36 12.43 4.47 11.35
CA PHE A 36 13.25 5.24 12.25
C PHE A 36 13.15 6.74 11.96
N PRO A 37 13.33 7.61 12.96
CA PRO A 37 13.88 7.30 14.29
C PRO A 37 12.87 6.65 15.22
N MET A 38 13.38 5.78 16.10
CA MET A 38 12.58 5.19 17.18
C MET A 38 12.95 5.87 18.50
N THR A 39 11.95 6.41 19.18
CA THR A 39 12.09 7.18 20.42
C THR A 39 11.22 6.59 21.51
N ILE A 40 11.66 6.67 22.76
CA ILE A 40 10.87 6.35 23.95
C ILE A 40 10.89 7.56 24.87
N GLY A 41 9.78 8.29 24.93
CA GLY A 41 9.75 9.62 25.55
C GLY A 41 10.76 10.56 24.87
N SER A 42 11.64 11.17 25.67
CA SER A 42 12.74 12.03 25.19
C SER A 42 14.00 11.29 24.74
N ALA A 43 14.09 9.98 24.93
CA ALA A 43 15.28 9.19 24.59
C ALA A 43 15.17 8.60 23.18
N THR A 44 16.14 8.89 22.32
CA THR A 44 16.27 8.23 21.01
C THR A 44 16.91 6.86 21.19
N VAL A 45 16.16 5.79 20.89
CA VAL A 45 16.65 4.41 20.95
C VAL A 45 17.41 4.04 19.69
N MET A 46 16.85 4.42 18.53
CA MET A 46 17.51 4.24 17.24
C MET A 46 17.44 5.54 16.44
N PRO A 47 18.59 6.18 16.18
CA PRO A 47 18.64 7.38 15.35
C PRO A 47 18.44 7.02 13.87
N SER A 48 17.95 7.99 13.09
CA SER A 48 17.81 7.85 11.64
C SER A 48 18.15 9.16 10.94
N LYS A 49 18.35 9.08 9.62
CA LYS A 49 18.54 10.23 8.75
C LYS A 49 17.22 10.93 8.36
N TYR A 50 16.08 10.31 8.68
CA TYR A 50 14.76 10.79 8.28
C TYR A 50 14.24 11.82 9.29
N PRO A 51 13.48 12.82 8.80
CA PRO A 51 12.89 13.81 9.68
C PRO A 51 11.87 13.16 10.61
N ASP A 52 11.79 13.69 11.83
CA ASP A 52 10.85 13.23 12.87
C ASP A 52 10.01 14.40 13.38
N THR A 53 8.80 14.08 13.82
CA THR A 53 7.94 15.03 14.51
C THR A 53 8.29 15.12 15.99
N PRO A 54 7.99 16.22 16.69
CA PRO A 54 8.26 16.33 18.12
C PRO A 54 7.49 15.25 18.90
N ASN A 55 8.24 14.34 19.51
CA ASN A 55 7.72 13.26 20.33
C ASN A 55 7.47 13.71 21.79
N PRO A 56 6.51 13.10 22.51
CA PRO A 56 6.26 13.40 23.91
C PRO A 56 7.51 13.15 24.77
N THR A 57 7.81 14.04 25.71
CA THR A 57 9.04 13.99 26.50
C THR A 57 9.04 12.92 27.60
N LEU A 58 7.86 12.61 28.12
CA LEU A 58 7.68 11.62 29.17
C LEU A 58 7.61 10.23 28.56
N PRO A 59 8.44 9.28 29.00
CA PRO A 59 8.40 7.91 28.48
C PRO A 59 7.17 7.14 28.96
N ILE A 60 6.54 7.57 30.07
CA ILE A 60 5.39 6.89 30.66
C ILE A 60 4.13 7.74 30.45
N SER A 61 3.07 7.11 29.94
CA SER A 61 1.73 7.67 29.81
C SER A 61 0.73 6.90 30.65
N TYR A 62 -0.40 7.53 30.96
CA TYR A 62 -1.50 6.87 31.65
C TYR A 62 -2.73 6.86 30.74
N CYS A 63 -3.18 5.66 30.38
CA CYS A 63 -4.36 5.45 29.56
C CYS A 63 -5.57 5.10 30.40
N LEU A 64 -6.70 5.74 30.12
CA LEU A 64 -7.98 5.33 30.67
C LEU A 64 -8.42 4.04 29.99
N LYS A 65 -8.67 2.99 30.78
CA LYS A 65 -9.18 1.70 30.30
C LYS A 65 -10.53 1.41 30.96
N PRO A 66 -11.47 0.74 30.27
CA PRO A 66 -12.68 0.23 30.92
C PRO A 66 -12.35 -0.67 32.14
N PRO A 67 -13.30 -0.84 33.08
CA PRO A 67 -13.12 -1.63 34.31
C PRO A 67 -12.59 -3.05 34.02
N PRO A 68 -11.78 -3.67 34.91
CA PRO A 68 -11.54 -3.34 36.32
C PRO A 68 -10.26 -2.53 36.62
N ILE A 69 -9.43 -2.27 35.61
CA ILE A 69 -8.08 -1.71 35.84
C ILE A 69 -8.10 -0.17 35.89
N PHE A 70 -9.12 0.49 35.31
CA PHE A 70 -9.35 1.96 35.22
C PHE A 70 -8.21 2.80 34.60
N LEU A 71 -6.95 2.46 34.86
CA LEU A 71 -5.73 3.12 34.45
C LEU A 71 -4.69 2.07 33.99
N GLN A 72 -4.33 2.08 32.71
CA GLN A 72 -3.23 1.27 32.19
C GLN A 72 -1.99 2.14 32.03
N ILE A 73 -0.86 1.69 32.58
CA ILE A 73 0.44 2.34 32.38
C ILE A 73 0.89 2.06 30.95
N GLY A 74 1.19 3.12 30.23
CA GLY A 74 1.67 3.15 28.86
C GLY A 74 3.14 3.56 28.75
N ILE A 75 3.79 3.18 27.66
CA ILE A 75 5.08 3.68 27.22
C ILE A 75 4.87 4.46 25.92
N ASN A 76 5.26 5.72 25.92
CA ASN A 76 5.22 6.53 24.71
C ASN A 76 6.37 6.14 23.78
N ILE A 77 6.06 5.42 22.70
CA ILE A 77 7.03 5.04 21.66
C ILE A 77 6.72 5.83 20.39
N GLY A 78 7.67 6.64 19.92
CA GLY A 78 7.59 7.34 18.65
C GLY A 78 8.34 6.55 17.56
N TYR A 79 7.67 6.31 16.43
CA TYR A 79 8.23 5.64 15.26
C TYR A 79 7.33 5.89 14.04
N TRP A 80 7.86 5.70 12.84
CA TRP A 80 7.08 5.81 11.61
C TRP A 80 6.43 4.47 11.26
N GLU A 81 5.10 4.43 11.18
CA GLU A 81 4.37 3.25 10.71
C GLU A 81 3.86 3.41 9.27
N PRO A 82 3.98 2.37 8.42
CA PRO A 82 3.33 2.38 7.12
C PRO A 82 1.81 2.18 7.30
N TYR A 83 1.04 3.26 7.16
CA TYR A 83 -0.42 3.22 7.32
C TYR A 83 -1.16 2.71 6.08
N ALA A 84 -0.67 3.11 4.89
CA ALA A 84 -1.34 2.82 3.64
C ALA A 84 -0.33 2.60 2.52
N LEU A 85 -0.78 1.81 1.55
CA LEU A 85 -0.03 1.51 0.35
C LEU A 85 -0.79 2.06 -0.84
N THR A 86 -0.06 2.76 -1.71
CA THR A 86 -0.58 3.32 -2.95
C THR A 86 0.12 2.65 -4.13
N ASP A 87 -0.64 2.01 -5.01
CA ASP A 87 -0.11 1.48 -6.25
C ASP A 87 -0.61 2.28 -7.46
N ILE A 88 0.32 2.57 -8.38
CA ILE A 88 0.07 3.38 -9.57
C ILE A 88 0.24 2.51 -10.79
N THR A 89 -0.82 2.40 -11.60
CA THR A 89 -0.81 1.52 -12.76
C THR A 89 -1.55 2.15 -13.92
N ARG A 90 -1.21 1.73 -15.14
CA ARG A 90 -1.93 2.14 -16.36
C ARG A 90 -3.16 1.28 -16.62
N VAL A 91 -3.22 0.09 -16.02
CA VAL A 91 -4.30 -0.86 -16.26
C VAL A 91 -5.35 -0.67 -15.17
N PRO A 92 -6.59 -0.31 -15.51
CA PRO A 92 -7.63 -0.14 -14.51
C PRO A 92 -7.80 -1.46 -13.74
N TYR A 93 -7.95 -1.38 -12.41
CA TYR A 93 -8.16 -2.52 -11.52
C TYR A 93 -7.02 -3.57 -11.48
N CYS A 94 -5.84 -3.22 -11.98
CA CYS A 94 -4.63 -3.99 -11.74
C CYS A 94 -4.03 -3.56 -10.39
N MET A 95 -4.15 -4.38 -9.34
CA MET A 95 -3.57 -4.11 -8.03
C MET A 95 -2.16 -4.69 -8.01
N VAL A 96 -1.18 -3.93 -8.49
CA VAL A 96 0.18 -4.45 -8.75
C VAL A 96 0.85 -4.98 -7.49
N ASN A 97 0.60 -4.34 -6.34
CA ASN A 97 1.22 -4.68 -5.07
C ASN A 97 0.46 -5.76 -4.28
N MET A 98 -0.78 -6.09 -4.69
CA MET A 98 -1.57 -7.19 -4.11
C MET A 98 -1.50 -8.47 -4.96
N GLY A 99 -0.86 -8.44 -6.13
CA GLY A 99 -0.80 -9.61 -7.01
C GLY A 99 -2.10 -9.89 -7.76
N VAL A 100 -3.17 -9.13 -7.55
CA VAL A 100 -4.50 -9.41 -8.12
C VAL A 100 -4.86 -8.42 -9.22
N GLN A 101 -5.48 -8.92 -10.28
CA GLN A 101 -6.17 -8.11 -11.26
C GLN A 101 -7.67 -8.36 -11.10
N MET A 102 -8.42 -7.33 -10.73
CA MET A 102 -9.88 -7.45 -10.70
C MET A 102 -10.42 -7.20 -12.10
N SER A 103 -11.34 -8.03 -12.57
CA SER A 103 -12.07 -7.77 -13.80
C SER A 103 -13.03 -6.60 -13.56
N GLY A 104 -12.58 -5.38 -13.85
CA GLY A 104 -13.37 -4.17 -13.64
C GLY A 104 -14.04 -3.64 -14.90
N ALA A 105 -15.10 -2.84 -14.70
CA ALA A 105 -15.68 -1.99 -15.74
C ALA A 105 -14.70 -0.90 -16.18
N ASN A 106 -14.90 -0.26 -17.34
CA ASN A 106 -13.97 0.73 -17.91
C ASN A 106 -12.61 0.17 -18.38
N THR A 107 -12.55 -1.07 -18.88
CA THR A 107 -11.39 -1.59 -19.63
C THR A 107 -10.99 -0.72 -20.83
N GLN A 108 -11.90 0.15 -21.29
CA GLN A 108 -11.69 1.17 -22.31
C GLN A 108 -10.77 2.32 -21.83
N ARG A 109 -10.57 2.48 -20.52
CA ARG A 109 -9.69 3.50 -19.92
C ARG A 109 -8.34 2.91 -19.48
N ILE A 110 -7.76 2.07 -20.33
CA ILE A 110 -6.35 1.71 -20.19
C ILE A 110 -5.53 2.98 -20.44
N GLY A 111 -4.81 3.40 -19.41
CA GLY A 111 -3.91 4.53 -19.46
C GLY A 111 -2.78 4.30 -20.45
N GLY A 112 -2.40 5.35 -21.16
CA GLY A 112 -1.30 5.35 -22.12
C GLY A 112 -0.68 6.72 -22.19
N ARG A 113 0.61 6.78 -22.56
CA ARG A 113 1.25 8.03 -22.94
C ARG A 113 0.90 8.27 -24.41
N VAL A 114 0.29 9.41 -24.72
CA VAL A 114 0.07 9.79 -26.12
C VAL A 114 1.38 10.40 -26.63
N THR A 115 2.13 9.67 -27.44
CA THR A 115 3.46 10.10 -27.93
C THR A 115 3.45 10.60 -29.38
N ALA A 116 2.29 10.73 -30.01
CA ALA A 116 2.15 11.16 -31.40
C ALA A 116 1.31 12.45 -31.47
N ARG A 117 1.95 13.63 -31.41
CA ARG A 117 1.36 14.94 -31.77
C ARG A 117 2.42 15.99 -32.14
N ASP A 118 1.99 16.96 -32.96
CA ASP A 118 2.78 18.08 -33.47
C ASP A 118 3.30 19.00 -32.33
N ASN A 119 4.57 19.38 -32.49
CA ASN A 119 5.52 20.22 -31.74
C ASN A 119 5.12 21.19 -30.59
N ASP A 120 3.86 21.32 -30.15
CA ASP A 120 3.45 22.36 -29.18
C ASP A 120 2.47 21.91 -28.07
N SER A 121 2.26 20.60 -27.87
CA SER A 121 1.37 20.10 -26.79
C SER A 121 2.12 19.25 -25.75
N SER A 122 1.90 19.54 -24.46
CA SER A 122 2.43 18.79 -23.31
C SER A 122 1.98 17.31 -23.33
N ASP A 123 2.93 16.38 -23.16
CA ASP A 123 2.68 14.94 -23.04
C ASP A 123 1.76 14.60 -21.85
N GLY A 124 0.50 14.28 -22.14
CA GLY A 124 -0.46 13.79 -21.16
C GLY A 124 -0.38 12.27 -20.97
N GLY A 125 -0.38 11.80 -19.73
CA GLY A 125 -0.44 10.39 -19.37
C GLY A 125 -1.54 10.12 -18.34
N PHE A 126 -2.37 9.10 -18.59
CA PHE A 126 -3.42 8.69 -17.67
C PHE A 126 -2.95 7.50 -16.82
N TYR A 127 -3.16 7.59 -15.51
CA TYR A 127 -2.78 6.56 -14.53
C TYR A 127 -3.90 6.37 -13.51
N HIS A 128 -4.03 5.15 -13.03
CA HIS A 128 -4.91 4.77 -11.93
C HIS A 128 -4.08 4.67 -10.66
N ALA A 129 -4.54 5.28 -9.58
CA ALA A 129 -3.98 5.12 -8.25
C ALA A 129 -4.97 4.33 -7.40
N HIS A 130 -4.55 3.18 -6.88
CA HIS A 130 -5.32 2.47 -5.88
C HIS A 130 -4.68 2.67 -4.51
N TRP A 131 -5.51 2.89 -3.50
CA TRP A 131 -5.08 3.18 -2.14
C TRP A 131 -5.76 2.19 -1.20
N TYR A 132 -4.96 1.48 -0.41
CA TYR A 132 -5.46 0.52 0.56
C TYR A 132 -4.69 0.58 1.87
N LYS A 133 -5.39 0.28 2.98
CA LYS A 133 -4.79 0.21 4.32
C LYS A 133 -3.86 -0.99 4.39
N TYR A 134 -2.67 -0.79 4.94
CA TYR A 134 -1.65 -1.84 5.03
C TYR A 134 -0.98 -1.87 6.41
N PRO A 135 -1.70 -2.28 7.46
CA PRO A 135 -1.21 -2.27 8.85
C PRO A 135 -0.25 -3.45 9.13
N ILE A 136 0.91 -3.46 8.47
CA ILE A 136 1.85 -4.59 8.52
C ILE A 136 2.47 -4.80 9.91
N ILE A 137 2.69 -3.72 10.66
CA ILE A 137 3.27 -3.76 12.02
C ILE A 137 2.36 -4.53 12.97
N TYR A 138 1.04 -4.36 12.79
CA TYR A 138 0.03 -5.13 13.52
C TYR A 138 0.00 -6.59 13.07
N TRP A 139 0.00 -6.87 11.77
CA TRP A 139 -0.04 -8.27 11.27
C TRP A 139 1.18 -9.09 11.67
N LEU A 140 2.36 -8.48 11.65
CA LEU A 140 3.61 -9.12 12.05
C LEU A 140 3.84 -9.06 13.56
N GLN A 141 2.97 -8.39 14.32
CA GLN A 141 3.07 -8.23 15.77
C GLN A 141 4.46 -7.70 16.20
N LEU A 142 5.07 -6.81 15.41
CA LEU A 142 6.43 -6.32 15.66
C LEU A 142 6.49 -5.40 16.88
N MET A 143 5.38 -4.71 17.14
CA MET A 143 5.22 -3.80 18.26
C MET A 143 4.02 -4.29 19.06
N GLN A 144 4.30 -4.87 20.21
CA GLN A 144 3.27 -5.37 21.11
C GLN A 144 2.71 -4.20 21.92
N SER A 145 1.47 -3.78 21.66
CA SER A 145 0.74 -2.82 22.50
C SER A 145 0.26 -3.48 23.80
N THR A 146 1.18 -4.03 24.60
CA THR A 146 0.87 -4.48 25.97
C THR A 146 0.77 -3.31 26.94
N ALA A 147 1.34 -2.18 26.56
CA ALA A 147 1.18 -0.89 27.21
C ALA A 147 0.45 0.02 26.21
N CYS A 148 -0.32 0.99 26.70
CA CYS A 148 -0.55 2.21 25.92
C CYS A 148 0.79 2.94 25.69
#